data_AF-A0ABC8SEC4-F1
#
_entry.id   AF-A0ABC8SEC4-F1
#
_cell.length_a   1.000
_cell.length_b   1.000
_cell.length_c   1.000
_cell.angle_alpha   90.00
_cell.angle_beta   90.00
_cell.angle_gamma   90.00
#
_symmetry.space_group_name_H-M   'P 1'
#
loop_
_entity.id
_entity.type
_entity.pdbx_description
1 polymer ?
#
loop_
_entity_poly.entity_id
_entity_poly.type
_entity_poly.pdbx_seq_one_letter_code
_entity_poly.pdbx_strand_id
1 'polypeptide(L)'
;MVVNEVRVRFSGFGNGEDEWVNVKRAVRERSIPLEPSECHRVKVGDIVLCYRENEDHALYSDARVVEIERKLHDIKGCRCIFVVRFNYDHAEEKVELSRICCRPT
;
A
#
# COMPACT_ATOMS: atom_id res chain seq x y z
N MET A 1 16.21 8.83 -24.94
CA MET A 1 15.88 8.06 -23.72
C MET A 1 15.08 6.85 -24.16
N VAL A 2 15.53 5.63 -23.84
CA VAL A 2 14.76 4.41 -24.18
C VAL A 2 13.62 4.29 -23.17
N VAL A 3 12.38 4.33 -23.66
CA VAL A 3 11.21 3.94 -22.87
C VAL A 3 11.23 2.41 -22.77
N ASN A 4 11.63 1.90 -21.60
CA ASN A 4 11.60 0.46 -21.33
C ASN A 4 10.22 0.11 -20.77
N GLU A 5 9.35 -0.38 -21.63
CA GLU A 5 7.98 -0.76 -21.31
C GLU A 5 7.79 -2.26 -21.47
N VAL A 6 6.92 -2.81 -20.63
CA VAL A 6 6.52 -4.22 -20.67
C VAL A 6 5.00 -4.30 -20.68
N ARG A 7 4.47 -5.29 -21.41
CA ARG A 7 3.05 -5.59 -21.39
C ARG A 7 2.74 -6.51 -20.22
N VAL A 8 1.86 -6.08 -19.31
CA VAL A 8 1.47 -6.83 -18.12
C VAL A 8 0.02 -7.30 -18.21
N ARG A 9 -0.27 -8.45 -17.58
CA ARG A 9 -1.62 -8.93 -17.31
C ARG A 9 -1.92 -8.81 -15.84
N PHE A 10 -2.99 -8.11 -15.50
CA PHE A 10 -3.41 -7.97 -14.11
C PHE A 10 -4.06 -9.27 -13.60
N SER A 11 -3.76 -9.64 -12.35
CA SER A 11 -4.38 -10.81 -11.73
C SER A 11 -5.90 -10.61 -11.63
N GLY A 12 -6.68 -11.59 -12.08
CA GLY A 12 -8.14 -11.52 -12.08
C GLY A 12 -8.77 -10.91 -13.34
N PHE A 13 -7.96 -10.44 -14.29
CA PHE A 13 -8.43 -9.85 -15.55
C PHE A 13 -8.02 -10.67 -16.77
N GLY A 14 -8.71 -10.43 -17.90
CA GLY A 14 -8.43 -11.05 -19.19
C GLY A 14 -7.29 -10.36 -19.93
N ASN A 15 -7.12 -10.70 -21.21
CA ASN A 15 -6.14 -10.06 -22.08
C ASN A 15 -6.60 -8.71 -22.66
N GLY A 16 -7.89 -8.38 -22.52
CA GLY A 16 -8.46 -7.10 -22.95
C GLY A 16 -8.00 -5.93 -22.09
N GLU A 17 -7.62 -6.23 -20.85
CA GLU A 17 -7.15 -5.27 -19.85
C GLU A 17 -5.61 -5.28 -19.70
N ASP A 18 -4.90 -5.95 -20.61
CA ASP A 18 -3.43 -5.92 -20.60
C ASP A 18 -2.93 -4.50 -20.92
N GLU A 19 -1.97 -4.00 -20.12
CA GLU A 19 -1.42 -2.65 -20.28
C GLU A 19 0.10 -2.66 -20.55
N TRP A 20 0.57 -1.68 -21.33
CA TRP A 20 2.00 -1.38 -21.44
C TRP A 20 2.40 -0.41 -20.33
N VAL A 21 3.36 -0.82 -19.50
CA VAL A 21 3.78 -0.05 -18.33
C VAL A 21 5.28 0.16 -18.31
N ASN A 22 5.71 1.31 -17.80
CA ASN A 22 7.13 1.63 -17.65
C ASN A 22 7.78 0.77 -16.56
N VAL A 23 8.79 -0.02 -16.92
CA VAL A 23 9.44 -0.97 -16.00
C VAL A 23 10.00 -0.28 -14.75
N LYS A 24 10.62 0.90 -14.90
CA LYS A 24 11.28 1.58 -13.78
C LYS A 24 10.31 2.29 -12.84
N ARG A 25 9.16 2.72 -13.34
CA ARG A 25 8.22 3.57 -12.59
C ARG A 25 6.96 2.84 -12.12
N ALA A 26 6.56 1.78 -12.81
CA ALA A 26 5.26 1.14 -12.62
C ALA A 26 5.35 -0.37 -12.29
N VAL A 27 6.54 -0.96 -12.34
CA VAL A 27 6.76 -2.37 -11.98
C VAL A 27 7.68 -2.44 -10.77
N ARG A 28 7.29 -3.23 -9.77
CA ARG A 28 8.05 -3.46 -8.55
C ARG A 28 7.65 -4.77 -7.91
N GLU A 29 8.49 -5.29 -7.02
CA GLU A 29 8.14 -6.43 -6.19
C GLU A 29 6.88 -6.13 -5.35
N ARG A 30 6.02 -7.14 -5.22
CA ARG A 30 4.73 -7.06 -4.54
C ARG A 30 4.91 -6.65 -3.08
N SER A 31 4.11 -5.70 -2.62
CA SER A 31 4.07 -5.32 -1.19
C SER A 31 3.52 -6.47 -0.33
N ILE A 32 3.98 -6.56 0.91
CA ILE A 32 3.75 -7.70 1.81
C ILE A 32 2.77 -7.28 2.92
N PRO A 33 1.67 -8.01 3.14
CA PRO A 33 0.77 -7.75 4.25
C PRO A 33 1.47 -8.01 5.59
N LEU A 34 0.98 -7.37 6.65
CA LEU A 34 1.52 -7.51 8.01
C LEU A 34 0.55 -8.26 8.89
N GLU A 35 1.06 -9.23 9.63
CA GLU A 35 0.30 -9.89 10.70
C GLU A 35 0.13 -8.94 11.91
N PRO A 36 -0.91 -9.13 12.75
CA PRO A 36 -1.11 -8.30 13.94
C PRO A 36 0.12 -8.17 14.86
N SER A 37 0.91 -9.25 14.98
CA SER A 37 2.16 -9.29 15.75
C SER A 37 3.29 -8.45 15.15
N GLU A 38 3.17 -8.08 13.87
CA GLU A 38 4.20 -7.41 13.08
C GLU A 38 4.00 -5.90 12.98
N CYS A 39 2.94 -5.36 13.60
CA CYS A 39 2.62 -3.93 13.52
C CYS A 39 3.78 -3.01 13.96
N HIS A 40 4.66 -3.51 14.83
CA HIS A 40 5.82 -2.80 15.36
C HIS A 40 6.90 -2.54 14.30
N ARG A 41 6.89 -3.28 13.19
CA ARG A 41 7.83 -3.12 12.06
C ARG A 41 7.59 -1.82 11.31
N VAL A 42 6.35 -1.36 11.22
CA VAL A 42 5.97 -0.09 10.57
C VAL A 42 6.46 1.10 11.39
N LYS A 43 7.17 2.03 10.75
CA LYS A 43 7.69 3.27 11.34
C LYS A 43 7.15 4.50 10.62
N VAL A 44 7.17 5.63 11.31
CA VAL A 44 6.92 6.94 10.68
C VAL A 44 7.97 7.17 9.60
N GLY A 45 7.53 7.60 8.42
CA GLY A 45 8.35 7.79 7.22
C GLY A 45 8.29 6.62 6.23
N ASP A 46 7.87 5.43 6.66
CA ASP A 46 7.78 4.26 5.78
C ASP A 46 6.82 4.50 4.62
N ILE A 47 7.19 3.99 3.45
CA ILE A 47 6.31 3.90 2.29
C ILE A 47 5.52 2.59 2.41
N VAL A 48 4.20 2.70 2.34
CA VAL A 48 3.27 1.56 2.38
C VAL A 48 2.36 1.59 1.16
N LEU A 49 1.88 0.41 0.75
CA LEU A 49 0.75 0.31 -0.16
C LEU A 49 -0.53 0.27 0.69
N CYS A 50 -1.37 1.29 0.57
CA CYS A 50 -2.56 1.46 1.40
C CYS A 50 -3.83 1.25 0.58
N TYR A 51 -4.75 0.46 1.11
CA TYR A 51 -6.10 0.31 0.57
C TYR A 51 -6.97 1.49 0.98
N ARG A 52 -7.45 2.24 -0.02
CA ARG A 52 -8.36 3.36 0.13
C ARG A 52 -9.64 3.08 -0.65
N GLU A 53 -10.77 3.25 0.03
CA GLU A 53 -12.09 3.01 -0.51
C GLU A 53 -12.93 4.26 -0.29
N ASN A 54 -13.53 4.75 -1.38
CA ASN A 54 -14.50 5.83 -1.38
C ASN A 54 -15.74 5.39 -2.18
N GLU A 55 -16.71 6.30 -2.37
CA GLU A 55 -17.98 5.99 -3.04
C GLU A 55 -17.81 5.47 -4.48
N ASP A 56 -16.76 5.91 -5.17
CA ASP A 56 -16.54 5.60 -6.58
C ASP A 56 -15.55 4.44 -6.80
N HIS A 57 -14.57 4.29 -5.90
CA HIS A 57 -13.37 3.50 -6.13
C HIS A 57 -12.82 2.82 -4.87
N ALA A 58 -12.28 1.61 -5.06
CA ALA A 58 -11.54 0.84 -4.08
C ALA A 58 -10.15 0.51 -4.64
N LEU A 59 -9.12 1.26 -4.23
CA LEU A 59 -7.79 1.22 -4.84
C LEU A 59 -6.68 1.02 -3.81
N TYR A 60 -5.62 0.33 -4.25
CA TYR A 60 -4.36 0.28 -3.53
C TYR A 60 -3.42 1.36 -4.06
N SER A 61 -3.03 2.30 -3.20
CA SER A 61 -2.21 3.45 -3.55
C SER A 61 -1.02 3.62 -2.62
N ASP A 62 0.08 4.16 -3.14
CA ASP A 62 1.23 4.47 -2.31
C ASP A 62 0.94 5.62 -1.34
N ALA A 63 1.30 5.40 -0.08
CA ALA A 63 1.20 6.40 0.98
C ALA A 63 2.45 6.35 1.89
N ARG A 64 2.67 7.43 2.63
CA ARG A 64 3.70 7.50 3.67
C ARG A 64 3.04 7.53 5.04
N VAL A 65 3.60 6.78 5.98
CA VAL A 65 3.16 6.85 7.39
C VAL A 65 3.67 8.15 7.99
N VAL A 66 2.78 9.03 8.44
CA VAL A 66 3.13 10.33 9.04
C VAL A 66 3.02 10.34 10.55
N GLU A 67 2.17 9.48 11.11
CA GLU A 67 1.99 9.32 12.56
C GLU A 67 1.51 7.89 12.87
N ILE A 68 1.81 7.41 14.08
CA ILE A 68 1.34 6.11 14.56
C ILE A 68 0.84 6.23 16.00
N GLU A 69 -0.46 5.99 16.21
CA GLU A 69 -1.05 5.85 17.54
C GLU A 69 -0.98 4.38 17.97
N ARG A 70 -0.02 4.05 18.84
CA ARG A 70 0.14 2.70 19.38
C ARG A 70 -0.89 2.43 20.47
N LYS A 71 -1.60 1.30 20.36
CA LYS A 71 -2.58 0.85 21.37
C LYS A 71 -2.16 -0.49 21.95
N LEU A 72 -2.59 -0.79 23.17
CA LEU A 72 -2.46 -2.15 23.72
C LEU A 72 -3.27 -3.11 22.88
N HIS A 73 -2.71 -4.26 22.51
CA HIS A 73 -3.42 -5.34 21.83
C HIS A 73 -2.61 -6.65 21.95
N ASP A 74 -3.22 -7.77 21.59
CA ASP A 74 -2.55 -9.07 21.53
C ASP A 74 -2.31 -9.51 20.09
N ILE A 75 -1.89 -10.76 19.91
CA ILE A 75 -1.61 -11.36 18.60
C ILE A 75 -2.87 -11.61 17.76
N LYS A 76 -4.08 -11.53 18.34
CA LYS A 76 -5.33 -11.82 17.63
C LYS A 76 -5.78 -10.65 16.77
N GLY A 77 -5.33 -9.44 17.06
CA GLY A 77 -5.69 -8.28 16.28
C GLY A 77 -4.91 -7.04 16.66
N CYS A 78 -4.44 -6.28 15.67
CA CYS A 78 -3.79 -5.01 15.88
C CYS A 78 -4.84 -3.91 16.07
N ARG A 79 -4.68 -3.09 17.12
CA ARG A 79 -5.54 -1.92 17.38
C ARG A 79 -4.83 -0.59 17.15
N CYS A 80 -3.58 -0.62 16.67
CA CYS A 80 -2.84 0.59 16.36
C CYS A 80 -3.54 1.36 15.22
N ILE A 81 -3.46 2.68 15.27
CA ILE A 81 -3.90 3.55 14.18
C ILE A 81 -2.68 4.10 13.47
N PHE A 82 -2.67 4.02 12.15
CA PHE A 82 -1.63 4.58 11.30
C PHE A 82 -2.21 5.76 10.56
N VAL A 83 -1.62 6.94 10.72
CA VAL A 83 -1.98 8.09 9.89
C VAL A 83 -1.09 8.02 8.66
N VAL A 84 -1.71 7.91 7.49
CA VAL A 84 -1.02 7.83 6.21
C VAL A 84 -1.33 9.05 5.36
N ARG A 85 -0.34 9.55 4.63
CA ARG A 85 -0.50 10.61 3.63
C ARG A 85 -0.29 10.01 2.24
N PHE A 86 -1.30 10.08 1.39
CA PHE A 86 -1.23 9.56 0.02
C PHE A 86 -0.29 10.39 -0.86
N ASN A 87 0.45 9.71 -1.73
CA ASN A 87 1.40 10.40 -2.62
C ASN A 87 0.71 11.19 -3.73
N TYR A 88 -0.49 10.79 -4.16
CA TYR A 88 -1.18 11.35 -5.31
C TYR A 88 -1.85 12.71 -5.03
N ASP A 89 -2.63 12.79 -3.94
CA ASP A 89 -3.45 13.97 -3.60
C ASP A 89 -3.09 14.59 -2.25
N HIS A 90 -2.07 14.04 -1.56
CA HIS A 90 -1.65 14.47 -0.23
C HIS A 90 -2.73 14.38 0.86
N ALA A 91 -3.83 13.67 0.60
CA ALA A 91 -4.85 13.42 1.61
C ALA A 91 -4.28 12.59 2.76
N GLU A 92 -4.70 12.90 3.98
CA GLU A 92 -4.35 12.14 5.17
C GLU A 92 -5.53 11.33 5.67
N GLU A 93 -5.27 10.07 6.01
CA GLU A 93 -6.29 9.16 6.52
C GLU A 93 -5.77 8.34 7.70
N LYS A 94 -6.66 8.08 8.65
CA LYS A 94 -6.42 7.14 9.75
C LYS A 94 -6.84 5.74 9.30
N VAL A 95 -5.89 4.83 9.25
CA VAL A 95 -6.11 3.46 8.79
C VAL A 95 -5.64 2.43 9.82
N GLU A 96 -6.24 1.25 9.75
CA GLU A 96 -5.85 0.06 10.52
C GLU A 96 -4.72 -0.70 9.80
N LEU A 97 -4.06 -1.61 10.53
CA LEU A 97 -2.98 -2.44 9.99
C LEU A 97 -3.43 -3.26 8.75
N SER A 98 -4.67 -3.74 8.74
CA SER A 98 -5.26 -4.54 7.66
C SER A 98 -5.32 -3.81 6.32
N ARG A 99 -5.27 -2.47 6.33
CA ARG A 99 -5.30 -1.65 5.12
C ARG A 99 -3.92 -1.33 4.56
N ILE A 100 -2.82 -1.73 5.21
CA ILE A 100 -1.47 -1.40 4.78
C ILE A 100 -0.62 -2.64 4.48
N CYS A 101 0.16 -2.58 3.41
CA CYS A 101 1.21 -3.55 3.08
C CYS A 101 2.56 -2.84 3.04
N CYS A 102 3.60 -3.46 3.60
CA CYS A 102 4.96 -2.94 3.59
C CYS A 102 5.68 -3.24 2.27
N ARG A 103 6.67 -2.41 1.93
CA ARG A 103 7.61 -2.73 0.86
C ARG A 103 8.52 -3.88 1.30
N PRO A 104 8.87 -4.82 0.40
CA PRO A 104 9.96 -5.77 0.64
C PRO A 104 11.26 -5.01 0.95
N THR A 105 12.08 -5.58 1.84
CA THR A 105 13.42 -5.08 2.19
C THR A 105 14.47 -5.54 1.20
#